data_AF-A0A5K3FEB4-F1
#
_entry.id   AF-A0A5K3FEB4-F1
#
_cell.length_a   1.000
_cell.length_b   1.000
_cell.length_c   1.000
_cell.angle_alpha   90.00
_cell.angle_beta   90.00
_cell.angle_gamma   90.00
#
_symmetry.space_group_name_H-M   'P 1'
#
loop_
_entity.id
_entity.type
_entity.pdbx_description
1 polymer ?
#
loop_
_entity_poly.entity_id
_entity_poly.type
_entity_poly.pdbx_seq_one_letter_code
_entity_poly.pdbx_strand_id
1 'polypeptide(L)'
;TCEEAAKLVNLHKRLEQQRVTAPYFRLNDSAPGAQVLPRVVEAAAFRWHSSSVNTTYVRLVAAGSQTTERIADQMRRDFRIPEKRAAYLRLIGLALSSNTASAWAEIERMAFSKRPAVPLDIIVKVYADAGRQNEAADIIAKLPLEQKIRSLVMIGKSHEAINIATQERSDRLLYLIQRLLHKTDRPAADQVGRIRQQLSLNSPSS
;
A
#
# COMPACT_ATOMS: atom_id res chain seq x y z
N THR A 1 -4.31 16.53 20.68
CA THR A 1 -4.35 17.53 21.78
C THR A 1 -2.93 17.90 22.22
N CYS A 2 -2.74 18.94 23.04
CA CYS A 2 -1.42 19.28 23.62
C CYS A 2 -0.78 18.09 24.35
N GLU A 3 -1.60 17.24 24.98
CA GLU A 3 -1.16 16.04 25.71
C GLU A 3 -0.58 14.95 24.78
N GLU A 4 -1.22 14.67 23.64
CA GLU A 4 -0.71 13.71 22.66
C GLU A 4 0.62 14.17 22.04
N ALA A 5 0.74 15.48 21.78
CA ALA A 5 1.98 16.06 21.29
C ALA A 5 3.11 15.90 22.34
N ALA A 6 2.83 16.14 23.62
CA ALA A 6 3.78 15.94 24.71
C ALA A 6 4.21 14.46 24.85
N LYS A 7 3.24 13.52 24.77
CA LYS A 7 3.52 12.06 24.79
C LYS A 7 4.44 11.67 23.65
N LEU A 8 4.20 12.18 22.44
CA LEU A 8 5.01 11.89 21.26
C LEU A 8 6.43 12.44 21.40
N VAL A 9 6.58 13.68 21.88
CA VAL A 9 7.89 14.29 22.13
C VAL A 9 8.68 13.50 23.17
N ASN A 10 8.05 13.07 24.26
CA ASN A 10 8.71 12.26 25.29
C ASN A 10 9.12 10.88 24.74
N LEU A 11 8.29 10.27 23.89
CA LEU A 11 8.66 9.05 23.18
C LEU A 11 9.89 9.27 22.30
N HIS A 12 9.92 10.33 21.50
CA HIS A 12 11.07 10.65 20.65
C HIS A 12 12.36 10.82 21.46
N LYS A 13 12.32 11.56 22.57
CA LYS A 13 13.47 11.70 23.49
C LYS A 13 13.97 10.35 23.99
N ARG A 14 13.05 9.45 24.39
CA ARG A 14 13.40 8.11 24.87
C ARG A 14 14.05 7.26 23.78
N LEU A 15 13.52 7.31 22.55
CA LEU A 15 14.08 6.57 21.41
C LEU A 15 15.51 7.03 21.08
N GLU A 16 15.78 8.33 21.21
CA GLU A 16 17.12 8.88 21.01
C GLU A 16 18.10 8.48 22.11
N GLN A 17 17.66 8.53 23.38
CA GLN A 17 18.46 8.04 24.51
C GLN A 17 18.82 6.55 24.36
N GLN A 18 17.87 5.76 23.85
CA GLN A 18 18.06 4.34 23.56
C GLN A 18 18.79 4.08 22.24
N ARG A 19 19.19 5.14 21.50
CA ARG A 19 19.88 5.07 20.22
C ARG A 19 19.17 4.15 19.21
N VAL A 20 17.83 4.20 19.19
CA VAL A 20 17.04 3.44 18.21
C VAL A 20 17.18 4.08 16.83
N THR A 21 17.61 3.29 15.85
CA THR A 21 17.69 3.69 14.44
C THR A 21 16.51 3.16 13.65
N ALA A 22 16.08 3.94 12.65
CA ALA A 22 15.09 3.51 11.68
C ALA A 22 15.32 4.24 10.35
N PRO A 23 14.87 3.68 9.22
CA PRO A 23 14.85 4.39 7.95
C PRO A 23 14.13 5.74 8.08
N TYR A 24 14.65 6.77 7.41
CA TYR A 24 14.02 8.08 7.35
C TYR A 24 13.36 8.27 6.00
N PHE A 25 12.07 8.62 6.03
CA PHE A 25 11.23 8.83 4.86
C PHE A 25 10.10 9.80 5.21
N ARG A 26 9.46 10.33 4.17
CA ARG A 26 8.23 11.13 4.31
C ARG A 26 7.07 10.29 3.78
N LEU A 27 6.04 10.12 4.60
CA LEU A 27 4.80 9.52 4.13
C LEU A 27 4.16 10.50 3.15
N ASN A 28 3.85 10.02 1.94
CA ASN A 28 3.10 10.81 0.98
C ASN A 28 1.63 10.84 1.41
N ASP A 29 1.06 12.03 1.57
CA ASP A 29 -0.39 12.21 1.78
C ASP A 29 -1.16 12.23 0.44
N SER A 30 -0.48 12.04 -0.69
CA SER A 30 -1.01 12.32 -2.03
C SER A 30 -1.60 11.10 -2.74
N ALA A 31 -2.83 11.32 -3.23
CA ALA A 31 -3.65 10.64 -4.25
C ALA A 31 -3.61 9.10 -4.43
N PRO A 32 -4.79 8.44 -4.54
CA PRO A 32 -4.87 7.03 -4.94
C PRO A 32 -4.28 6.83 -6.34
N GLY A 33 -3.25 6.00 -6.43
CA GLY A 33 -2.45 5.76 -7.64
C GLY A 33 -0.97 6.19 -7.53
N ALA A 34 -0.62 6.97 -6.50
CA ALA A 34 0.76 7.27 -6.16
C ALA A 34 1.50 6.04 -5.59
N GLN A 35 2.84 6.11 -5.58
CA GLN A 35 3.70 5.12 -4.91
C GLN A 35 3.24 4.93 -3.46
N VAL A 36 2.86 3.70 -3.10
CA VAL A 36 2.39 3.32 -1.75
C VAL A 36 3.57 3.33 -0.79
N LEU A 37 4.72 2.82 -1.23
CA LEU A 37 5.94 2.91 -0.45
C LEU A 37 6.57 4.30 -0.57
N PRO A 38 6.87 4.96 0.56
CA PRO A 38 7.56 6.23 0.53
C PRO A 38 9.01 6.03 0.09
N ARG A 39 9.59 7.05 -0.55
CA ARG A 39 11.01 7.05 -0.88
C ARG A 39 11.83 7.22 0.39
N VAL A 40 12.71 6.27 0.66
CA VAL A 40 13.70 6.36 1.74
C VAL A 40 14.69 7.47 1.41
N VAL A 41 14.82 8.43 2.32
CA VAL A 41 15.76 9.56 2.25
C VAL A 41 17.11 9.15 2.85
N GLU A 42 17.09 8.43 3.96
CA GLU A 42 18.28 7.94 4.65
C GLU A 42 18.02 6.54 5.22
N ALA A 43 18.96 5.61 5.00
CA ALA A 43 18.81 4.21 5.36
C ALA A 43 18.68 3.99 6.88
N ALA A 44 19.32 4.84 7.69
CA ALA A 44 19.23 4.79 9.14
C ALA A 44 19.44 6.18 9.74
N ALA A 45 18.37 6.80 10.26
CA ALA A 45 18.47 8.08 10.97
C ALA A 45 18.07 7.93 12.43
N PHE A 46 18.88 8.51 13.32
CA PHE A 46 18.59 8.64 14.75
C PHE A 46 17.55 9.72 15.07
N ARG A 47 17.16 10.54 14.08
CA ARG A 47 16.31 11.70 14.30
C ARG A 47 14.84 11.30 14.34
N TRP A 48 14.22 11.33 15.50
CA TRP A 48 12.77 11.04 15.66
C TRP A 48 11.91 12.31 15.65
N HIS A 49 12.52 13.44 15.97
CA HIS A 49 11.90 14.76 16.03
C HIS A 49 11.07 15.13 14.79
N SER A 50 9.99 15.89 15.01
CA SER A 50 9.05 16.39 13.98
C SER A 50 8.26 15.33 13.20
N SER A 51 8.44 14.04 13.52
CA SER A 51 7.65 12.97 12.89
C SER A 51 6.22 12.95 13.44
N SER A 52 5.23 12.78 12.56
CA SER A 52 3.85 12.52 12.98
C SER A 52 3.72 11.17 13.68
N VAL A 53 2.61 10.96 14.41
CA VAL A 53 2.28 9.65 15.02
C VAL A 53 2.38 8.51 14.00
N ASN A 54 1.81 8.70 12.81
CA ASN A 54 1.83 7.70 11.74
C ASN A 54 3.26 7.43 11.26
N THR A 55 4.04 8.48 11.00
CA THR A 55 5.43 8.36 10.54
C THR A 55 6.29 7.65 11.58
N THR A 56 6.17 8.01 12.85
CA THR A 56 6.89 7.34 13.95
C THR A 56 6.50 5.87 14.06
N TYR A 57 5.21 5.53 13.96
CA TYR A 57 4.76 4.14 13.96
C TYR A 57 5.39 3.31 12.83
N VAL A 58 5.34 3.82 11.58
CA VAL A 58 5.95 3.11 10.43
C VAL A 58 7.44 2.92 10.64
N ARG A 59 8.15 3.94 11.14
CA ARG A 59 9.59 3.86 11.41
C ARG A 59 9.94 2.85 12.50
N LEU A 60 9.13 2.74 13.56
CA LEU A 60 9.32 1.72 14.60
C LEU A 60 9.14 0.30 14.06
N VAL A 61 8.15 0.09 13.18
CA VAL A 61 7.96 -1.20 12.50
C VAL A 61 9.15 -1.49 11.56
N ALA A 62 9.59 -0.49 10.78
CA ALA A 62 10.72 -0.64 9.86
C ALA A 62 12.07 -0.89 10.55
N ALA A 63 12.23 -0.50 11.81
CA ALA A 63 13.41 -0.87 12.59
C ALA A 63 13.51 -2.38 12.85
N GLY A 64 12.38 -3.10 12.83
CA GLY A 64 12.33 -4.57 12.79
C GLY A 64 12.86 -5.31 14.03
N SER A 65 13.09 -4.61 15.14
CA SER A 65 13.54 -5.21 16.41
C SER A 65 12.35 -5.53 17.33
N GLN A 66 12.49 -6.56 18.17
CA GLN A 66 11.44 -6.92 19.14
C GLN A 66 11.08 -5.75 20.07
N THR A 67 12.06 -4.94 20.45
CA THR A 67 11.84 -3.75 21.29
C THR A 67 11.01 -2.70 20.56
N THR A 68 11.35 -2.40 19.30
CA THR A 68 10.62 -1.39 18.52
C THR A 68 9.21 -1.84 18.15
N GLU A 69 8.99 -3.14 17.96
CA GLU A 69 7.64 -3.71 17.78
C GLU A 69 6.77 -3.51 19.02
N ARG A 70 7.27 -3.82 20.22
CA ARG A 70 6.54 -3.58 21.47
C ARG A 70 6.19 -2.09 21.64
N ILE A 71 7.12 -1.19 21.29
CA ILE A 71 6.87 0.25 21.32
C ILE A 71 5.81 0.65 20.30
N ALA A 72 5.85 0.11 19.07
CA ALA A 72 4.84 0.37 18.05
C ALA A 72 3.44 -0.08 18.51
N ASP A 73 3.34 -1.26 19.13
CA ASP A 73 2.07 -1.76 19.67
C ASP A 73 1.53 -0.92 20.82
N GLN A 74 2.42 -0.45 21.70
CA GLN A 74 2.04 0.49 22.75
C GLN A 74 1.55 1.82 22.14
N MET A 75 2.25 2.34 21.15
CA MET A 75 1.87 3.56 20.44
C MET A 75 0.50 3.43 19.77
N ARG A 76 0.21 2.28 19.16
CA ARG A 76 -1.12 2.01 18.57
C ARG A 76 -2.24 2.17 19.60
N ARG A 77 -2.03 1.70 20.83
CA ARG A 77 -2.99 1.81 21.94
C ARG A 77 -3.09 3.25 22.47
N ASP A 78 -1.94 3.85 22.77
CA ASP A 78 -1.87 5.19 23.40
C ASP A 78 -2.46 6.28 22.53
N PHE A 79 -2.24 6.19 21.21
CA PHE A 79 -2.73 7.15 20.22
C PHE A 79 -4.00 6.67 19.50
N ARG A 80 -4.59 5.56 19.95
CA ARG A 80 -5.85 5.00 19.44
C ARG A 80 -5.88 4.89 17.90
N ILE A 81 -4.78 4.43 17.31
CA ILE A 81 -4.67 4.29 15.86
C ILE A 81 -5.69 3.24 15.40
N PRO A 82 -6.64 3.57 14.50
CA PRO A 82 -7.64 2.61 14.03
C PRO A 82 -6.99 1.38 13.41
N GLU A 83 -7.59 0.21 13.61
CA GLU A 83 -7.02 -1.08 13.16
C GLU A 83 -6.65 -1.10 11.68
N LYS A 84 -7.56 -0.66 10.80
CA LYS A 84 -7.30 -0.56 9.35
C LYS A 84 -6.12 0.36 9.03
N ARG A 85 -5.99 1.48 9.75
CA ARG A 85 -4.88 2.43 9.56
C ARG A 85 -3.57 1.83 10.07
N ALA A 86 -3.59 1.17 11.23
CA ALA A 86 -2.43 0.49 11.78
C ALA A 86 -1.94 -0.63 10.84
N ALA A 87 -2.85 -1.43 10.27
CA ALA A 87 -2.49 -2.47 9.29
C ALA A 87 -1.84 -1.89 8.03
N TYR A 88 -2.38 -0.79 7.49
CA TYR A 88 -1.78 -0.10 6.34
C TYR A 88 -0.38 0.46 6.66
N LEU A 89 -0.21 1.12 7.83
CA LEU A 89 1.08 1.65 8.25
C LEU A 89 2.09 0.54 8.54
N ARG A 90 1.65 -0.58 9.13
CA ARG A 90 2.49 -1.75 9.40
C ARG A 90 2.97 -2.38 8.12
N LEU A 91 2.10 -2.52 7.11
CA LEU A 91 2.47 -2.99 5.77
C LEU A 91 3.62 -2.16 5.17
N ILE A 92 3.51 -0.83 5.22
CA ILE A 92 4.59 0.06 4.75
C ILE A 92 5.86 -0.16 5.58
N GLY A 93 5.76 -0.21 6.90
CA GLY A 93 6.91 -0.39 7.78
C GLY A 93 7.65 -1.70 7.53
N LEU A 94 6.92 -2.80 7.35
CA LEU A 94 7.48 -4.11 7.03
C LEU A 94 8.21 -4.09 5.68
N ALA A 95 7.63 -3.46 4.66
CA ALA A 95 8.25 -3.36 3.34
C ALA A 95 9.53 -2.52 3.33
N LEU A 96 9.65 -1.57 4.26
CA LEU A 96 10.85 -0.73 4.46
C LEU A 96 11.84 -1.34 5.47
N SER A 97 11.53 -2.50 6.06
CA SER A 97 12.32 -3.09 7.12
C SER A 97 13.66 -3.61 6.60
N SER A 98 14.71 -3.43 7.43
CA SER A 98 16.02 -4.04 7.19
C SER A 98 16.01 -5.55 7.41
N ASN A 99 15.07 -6.07 8.21
CA ASN A 99 14.85 -7.50 8.40
C ASN A 99 13.94 -8.06 7.29
N THR A 100 14.52 -8.19 6.10
CA THR A 100 13.75 -8.47 4.88
C THR A 100 12.99 -9.80 4.94
N ALA A 101 13.64 -10.92 5.26
CA ALA A 101 13.00 -12.24 5.21
C ALA A 101 11.77 -12.36 6.13
N SER A 102 11.89 -11.97 7.40
CA SER A 102 10.77 -12.03 8.35
C SER A 102 9.66 -11.04 8.00
N ALA A 103 10.03 -9.85 7.50
CA ALA A 103 9.04 -8.83 7.16
C ALA A 103 8.19 -9.24 5.96
N TRP A 104 8.80 -9.79 4.90
CA TRP A 104 8.06 -10.27 3.73
C TRP A 104 7.16 -11.47 4.03
N ALA A 105 7.59 -12.39 4.91
CA ALA A 105 6.74 -13.47 5.39
C ALA A 105 5.50 -12.94 6.16
N GLU A 106 5.64 -11.86 6.92
CA GLU A 106 4.49 -11.23 7.58
C GLU A 106 3.55 -10.54 6.59
N ILE A 107 4.08 -9.85 5.57
CA ILE A 107 3.26 -9.26 4.50
C ILE A 107 2.45 -10.33 3.78
N GLU A 108 3.07 -11.49 3.50
CA GLU A 108 2.39 -12.63 2.90
C GLU A 108 1.24 -13.15 3.78
N ARG A 109 1.48 -13.29 5.09
CA ARG A 109 0.42 -13.65 6.06
C ARG A 109 -0.72 -12.62 6.09
N MET A 110 -0.41 -11.33 5.96
CA MET A 110 -1.43 -10.28 5.88
C MET A 110 -2.30 -10.44 4.63
N ALA A 111 -1.68 -10.72 3.48
CA ALA A 111 -2.35 -10.91 2.21
C ALA A 111 -3.35 -12.07 2.23
N PHE A 112 -2.92 -13.22 2.74
CA PHE A 112 -3.72 -14.46 2.68
C PHE A 112 -4.52 -14.75 3.95
N SER A 113 -4.71 -13.75 4.82
CA SER A 113 -5.60 -13.88 5.98
C SER A 113 -7.07 -14.00 5.55
N LYS A 114 -7.91 -14.68 6.36
CA LYS A 114 -9.34 -14.90 6.03
C LYS A 114 -10.12 -13.60 5.79
N ARG A 115 -9.72 -12.51 6.45
CA ARG A 115 -10.30 -11.17 6.33
C ARG A 115 -9.16 -10.16 6.35
N PRO A 116 -8.54 -9.86 5.19
CA PRO A 116 -7.39 -8.97 5.14
C PRO A 116 -7.80 -7.55 5.53
N ALA A 117 -7.09 -6.99 6.52
CA ALA A 117 -7.32 -5.63 6.99
C ALA A 117 -6.90 -4.56 5.97
N VAL A 118 -6.02 -4.93 5.04
CA VAL A 118 -5.58 -4.11 3.91
C VAL A 118 -6.05 -4.77 2.61
N PRO A 119 -6.62 -4.01 1.65
CA PRO A 119 -7.00 -4.55 0.35
C PRO A 119 -5.82 -5.21 -0.39
N LEU A 120 -6.07 -6.33 -1.05
CA LEU A 120 -5.03 -7.12 -1.73
C LEU A 120 -4.32 -6.34 -2.84
N ASP A 121 -5.03 -5.47 -3.55
CA ASP A 121 -4.48 -4.58 -4.58
C ASP A 121 -3.40 -3.65 -4.00
N ILE A 122 -3.59 -3.13 -2.78
CA ILE A 122 -2.59 -2.32 -2.08
C ILE A 122 -1.37 -3.16 -1.70
N ILE A 123 -1.56 -4.41 -1.27
CA ILE A 123 -0.46 -5.30 -0.94
C ILE A 123 0.36 -5.61 -2.20
N VAL A 124 -0.30 -5.93 -3.32
CA VAL A 124 0.36 -6.15 -4.61
C VAL A 124 1.16 -4.90 -5.03
N LYS A 125 0.61 -3.71 -4.82
CA LYS A 125 1.32 -2.46 -5.10
C LYS A 125 2.56 -2.27 -4.24
N VAL A 126 2.54 -2.71 -2.98
CA VAL A 126 3.73 -2.71 -2.11
C VAL A 126 4.81 -3.65 -2.63
N TYR A 127 4.47 -4.85 -3.11
CA TYR A 127 5.44 -5.72 -3.78
C TYR A 127 6.04 -5.04 -5.02
N ALA A 128 5.21 -4.46 -5.88
CA ALA A 128 5.67 -3.78 -7.09
C ALA A 128 6.58 -2.58 -6.78
N ASP A 129 6.20 -1.74 -5.80
CA ASP A 129 6.98 -0.57 -5.38
C ASP A 129 8.30 -0.94 -4.72
N ALA A 130 8.39 -2.13 -4.11
CA ALA A 130 9.63 -2.69 -3.58
C ALA A 130 10.51 -3.39 -4.63
N GLY A 131 10.12 -3.35 -5.91
CA GLY A 131 10.83 -4.02 -7.01
C GLY A 131 10.58 -5.53 -7.11
N ARG A 132 9.64 -6.08 -6.33
CA ARG A 132 9.28 -7.51 -6.28
C ARG A 132 8.19 -7.85 -7.30
N GLN A 133 8.50 -7.66 -8.57
CA GLN A 133 7.53 -7.78 -9.67
C GLN A 133 7.04 -9.22 -9.87
N ASN A 134 7.89 -10.22 -9.63
CA ASN A 134 7.53 -11.62 -9.78
C ASN A 134 6.52 -12.05 -8.70
N GLU A 135 6.81 -11.72 -7.44
CA GLU A 135 5.89 -12.03 -6.33
C GLU A 135 4.55 -11.29 -6.47
N ALA A 136 4.58 -10.03 -6.95
CA ALA A 136 3.37 -9.30 -7.28
C ALA A 136 2.53 -10.05 -8.35
N ALA A 137 3.17 -10.55 -9.41
CA ALA A 137 2.50 -11.30 -10.47
C ALA A 137 1.92 -12.62 -9.96
N ASP A 138 2.64 -13.35 -9.10
CA ASP A 138 2.18 -14.61 -8.51
C ASP A 138 0.93 -14.44 -7.65
N ILE A 139 0.86 -13.34 -6.89
CA ILE A 139 -0.34 -12.99 -6.12
C ILE A 139 -1.48 -12.66 -7.08
N ILE A 140 -1.25 -11.76 -8.05
CA ILE A 140 -2.27 -11.34 -9.04
C ILE A 140 -2.88 -12.55 -9.76
N ALA A 141 -2.05 -13.53 -10.16
CA ALA A 141 -2.50 -14.72 -10.88
C ALA A 141 -3.60 -15.48 -10.14
N LYS A 142 -3.53 -15.52 -8.80
CA LYS A 142 -4.44 -16.22 -7.89
C LYS A 142 -5.70 -15.41 -7.53
N LEU A 143 -5.76 -14.13 -7.90
CA LEU A 143 -6.89 -13.27 -7.54
C LEU A 143 -8.11 -13.53 -8.43
N PRO A 144 -9.34 -13.37 -7.88
CA PRO A 144 -10.55 -13.26 -8.68
C PRO A 144 -10.44 -12.14 -9.71
N LEU A 145 -11.10 -12.32 -10.85
CA LEU A 145 -10.95 -11.47 -12.03
C LEU A 145 -11.07 -9.96 -11.74
N GLU A 146 -12.07 -9.54 -10.97
CA GLU A 146 -12.24 -8.13 -10.63
C GLU A 146 -11.08 -7.56 -9.78
N GLN A 147 -10.54 -8.35 -8.84
CA GLN A 147 -9.39 -7.95 -8.03
C GLN A 147 -8.08 -7.98 -8.83
N LYS A 148 -7.94 -8.94 -9.74
CA LYS A 148 -6.85 -9.01 -10.72
C LYS A 148 -6.79 -7.73 -11.55
N ILE A 149 -7.93 -7.28 -12.10
CA ILE A 149 -8.05 -6.02 -12.84
C ILE A 149 -7.65 -4.81 -11.99
N ARG A 150 -8.17 -4.68 -10.76
CA ARG A 150 -7.78 -3.58 -9.85
C ARG A 150 -6.27 -3.55 -9.60
N SER A 151 -5.69 -4.72 -9.34
CA SER A 151 -4.28 -4.86 -9.01
C SER A 151 -3.39 -4.49 -10.21
N LEU A 152 -3.73 -5.00 -11.42
CA LEU A 152 -3.02 -4.66 -12.66
C LEU A 152 -3.02 -3.16 -12.93
N VAL A 153 -4.19 -2.51 -12.84
CA VAL A 153 -4.28 -1.04 -13.01
C VAL A 153 -3.45 -0.32 -11.94
N MET A 154 -3.49 -0.76 -10.69
CA MET A 154 -2.76 -0.13 -9.59
C MET A 154 -1.24 -0.20 -9.76
N ILE A 155 -0.72 -1.25 -10.39
CA ILE A 155 0.72 -1.39 -10.69
C ILE A 155 1.11 -0.83 -12.06
N GLY A 156 0.20 -0.11 -12.75
CA GLY A 156 0.46 0.51 -14.06
C GLY A 156 0.36 -0.44 -15.25
N LYS A 157 -0.08 -1.69 -15.06
CA LYS A 157 -0.32 -2.67 -16.13
C LYS A 157 -1.74 -2.53 -16.72
N SER A 158 -2.15 -1.31 -17.01
CA SER A 158 -3.50 -0.98 -17.48
C SER A 158 -3.82 -1.63 -18.83
N HIS A 159 -2.84 -1.74 -19.74
CA HIS A 159 -3.02 -2.41 -21.02
C HIS A 159 -3.40 -3.89 -20.87
N GLU A 160 -2.75 -4.59 -19.96
CA GLU A 160 -3.06 -6.00 -19.67
C GLU A 160 -4.48 -6.13 -19.10
N ALA A 161 -4.86 -5.23 -18.18
CA ALA A 161 -6.21 -5.18 -17.63
C ALA A 161 -7.28 -4.94 -18.72
N ILE A 162 -7.04 -4.00 -19.64
CA ILE A 162 -7.95 -3.68 -20.74
C ILE A 162 -8.09 -4.87 -21.68
N ASN A 163 -6.99 -5.54 -22.02
CA ASN A 163 -7.00 -6.72 -22.88
C ASN A 163 -7.84 -7.85 -22.28
N ILE A 164 -7.63 -8.15 -20.99
CA ILE A 164 -8.43 -9.16 -20.27
C ILE A 164 -9.92 -8.79 -20.30
N ALA A 165 -10.28 -7.57 -19.93
CA ALA A 165 -11.68 -7.14 -19.90
C ALA A 165 -12.35 -7.16 -21.28
N THR A 166 -11.59 -6.89 -22.35
CA THR A 166 -12.06 -6.95 -23.74
C THR A 166 -12.26 -8.39 -24.20
N GLN A 167 -11.35 -9.30 -23.87
CA GLN A 167 -11.47 -10.74 -24.16
C GLN A 167 -12.69 -11.35 -23.45
N GLU A 168 -12.93 -10.94 -22.21
CA GLU A 168 -14.11 -11.32 -21.41
C GLU A 168 -15.40 -10.64 -21.89
N ARG A 169 -15.32 -9.73 -22.87
CA ARG A 169 -16.44 -8.90 -23.38
C ARG A 169 -17.26 -8.25 -22.25
N SER A 170 -16.58 -7.83 -21.18
CA SER A 170 -17.24 -7.39 -19.96
C SER A 170 -17.28 -5.87 -19.85
N ASP A 171 -18.43 -5.25 -20.16
CA ASP A 171 -18.62 -3.80 -19.97
C ASP A 171 -18.39 -3.38 -18.51
N ARG A 172 -18.80 -4.23 -17.55
CA ARG A 172 -18.58 -4.00 -16.12
C ARG A 172 -17.10 -3.84 -15.78
N LEU A 173 -16.23 -4.72 -16.30
CA LEU A 173 -14.79 -4.65 -16.03
C LEU A 173 -14.15 -3.45 -16.72
N LEU A 174 -14.57 -3.15 -17.95
CA LEU A 174 -14.10 -1.96 -18.65
C LEU A 174 -14.53 -0.67 -17.93
N TYR A 175 -15.76 -0.60 -17.42
CA TYR A 175 -16.22 0.52 -16.61
C TYR A 175 -15.39 0.69 -15.34
N LEU A 176 -15.05 -0.41 -14.66
CA LEU A 176 -14.15 -0.40 -13.51
C LEU A 176 -12.78 0.17 -13.89
N ILE A 177 -12.17 -0.31 -14.96
CA ILE A 177 -10.86 0.16 -15.44
C ILE A 177 -10.93 1.66 -15.75
N GLN A 178 -11.93 2.10 -16.53
CA GLN A 178 -12.13 3.51 -16.87
C GLN A 178 -12.21 4.39 -15.61
N ARG A 179 -12.99 3.98 -14.60
CA ARG A 179 -13.11 4.71 -13.32
C ARG A 179 -11.79 4.81 -12.56
N LEU A 180 -10.98 3.75 -12.57
CA LEU A 180 -9.68 3.75 -11.90
C LEU A 180 -8.70 4.68 -12.62
N LEU A 181 -8.69 4.63 -13.95
CA LEU A 181 -7.79 5.42 -14.79
C LEU A 181 -8.14 6.90 -14.83
N HIS A 182 -9.39 7.32 -14.63
CA HIS A 182 -9.74 8.75 -14.60
C HIS A 182 -8.89 9.58 -13.63
N LYS A 183 -8.37 8.97 -12.56
CA LYS A 183 -7.57 9.64 -11.54
C LYS A 183 -6.06 9.60 -11.83
N THR A 184 -5.61 8.71 -12.71
CA THR A 184 -4.18 8.38 -12.88
C THR A 184 -3.69 8.50 -14.32
N ASP A 185 -4.56 8.22 -15.30
CA ASP A 185 -4.27 8.21 -16.73
C ASP A 185 -5.57 8.49 -17.53
N ARG A 186 -5.85 9.77 -17.74
CA ARG A 186 -7.07 10.22 -18.43
C ARG A 186 -7.12 9.78 -19.90
N PRO A 187 -6.04 9.86 -20.70
CA PRO A 187 -6.04 9.33 -22.07
C PRO A 187 -6.41 7.85 -22.15
N ALA A 188 -5.85 7.01 -21.27
CA ALA A 188 -6.20 5.59 -21.24
C ALA A 188 -7.67 5.38 -20.82
N ALA A 189 -8.18 6.16 -19.87
CA ALA A 189 -9.59 6.11 -19.49
C ALA A 189 -10.53 6.44 -20.66
N ASP A 190 -10.20 7.46 -21.47
CA ASP A 190 -10.97 7.84 -22.65
C ASP A 190 -10.93 6.73 -23.72
N GLN A 191 -9.79 6.05 -23.89
CA GLN A 191 -9.68 4.88 -24.77
C GLN A 191 -10.61 3.76 -24.32
N VAL A 192 -10.64 3.44 -23.02
CA VAL A 192 -11.56 2.42 -22.48
C VAL A 192 -13.02 2.80 -22.73
N GLY A 193 -13.37 4.09 -22.61
CA GLY A 193 -14.70 4.59 -22.96
C GLY A 193 -15.12 4.25 -24.39
N ARG A 194 -14.22 4.38 -25.37
CA ARG A 194 -14.49 4.03 -26.78
C ARG A 194 -14.69 2.52 -26.97
N ILE A 195 -13.86 1.70 -26.32
CA ILE A 195 -13.98 0.23 -26.38
C ILE A 195 -15.35 -0.22 -25.86
N ARG A 196 -15.84 0.38 -24.77
CA ARG A 196 -17.16 0.10 -24.21
C ARG A 196 -18.30 0.42 -25.16
N GLN A 197 -18.24 1.57 -25.83
CA GLN A 197 -19.23 1.95 -26.85
C GLN A 197 -19.26 0.94 -28.00
N GLN A 198 -18.10 0.51 -28.51
CA GLN A 198 -18.02 -0.50 -29.56
C GLN A 198 -18.61 -1.85 -29.13
N LEU A 199 -18.40 -2.27 -27.88
CA LEU A 199 -19.00 -3.49 -27.35
C LEU A 199 -20.53 -3.39 -27.24
N SER A 200 -21.07 -2.23 -26.85
CA SER A 200 -22.52 -2.02 -26.80
C SER A 200 -23.18 -2.05 -28.19
N LEU A 201 -22.50 -1.55 -29.23
CA LEU A 201 -22.99 -1.55 -30.61
C LEU A 201 -22.97 -2.95 -31.24
N ASN A 202 -22.06 -3.82 -30.78
CA ASN A 202 -21.89 -5.18 -31.29
C ASN A 202 -22.64 -6.25 -30.49
N SER A 203 -23.44 -5.84 -29.49
CA SER A 203 -24.29 -6.75 -28.72
C SER A 203 -25.58 -7.03 -29.51
N PRO A 204 -25.87 -8.27 -29.92
CA PRO A 204 -27.09 -8.56 -30.67
C PRO A 204 -28.29 -8.28 -29.78
N SER A 205 -29.16 -7.37 -30.24
CA SER A 205 -30.50 -7.16 -29.71
C SER A 205 -31.20 -8.51 -29.61
N SER A 206 -31.34 -9.01 -28.38
CA SER A 206 -32.13 -10.19 -28.04
C SER A 206 -33.47 -9.74 -27.46
#